data_AF-A0A8D8WX16-F1
#
_entry.id   AF-A0A8D8WX16-F1
#
_cell.length_a   1.000
_cell.length_b   1.000
_cell.length_c   1.000
_cell.angle_alpha   90.00
_cell.angle_beta   90.00
_cell.angle_gamma   90.00
#
_symmetry.space_group_name_H-M   'P 1'
#
loop_
_entity.id
_entity.type
_entity.pdbx_description
1 polymer ?
#
loop_
_entity_poly.entity_id
_entity_poly.type
_entity_poly.pdbx_seq_one_letter_code
_entity_poly.pdbx_strand_id
1 'polypeptide(L)'
;MGIKHGTPDEWSRLWKHYEATDLASERSAVLNALGCSQDKDTLYNYLAKILDPHSNVRSQDHYIVIRAVLGEKAGLAAGFQFLNKHIDSLLDEAKKDETSPAEDNLKSIVNLVGSGISTDDEMQIFSKILTPYNAHPLLSGTINKTMTVANDRMKFRNEHQVALQAWFNLNTPSTTPSPATTPRPTEVTSPDVPTPPPGPGQSTTPGPKPSGAASTVLTSGLLVATVLICVRNKLAAL
;
A
#
# COMPACT_ATOMS: atom_id res chain seq x y z
N MET A 1 -7.81 7.24 0.26
CA MET A 1 -8.53 8.23 1.08
C MET A 1 -9.95 7.78 1.43
N GLY A 2 -10.77 7.32 0.47
CA GLY A 2 -12.17 6.89 0.73
C GLY A 2 -12.33 5.88 1.87
N ILE A 3 -12.01 4.60 1.64
CA ILE A 3 -12.19 3.55 2.68
C ILE A 3 -11.29 3.76 3.91
N LYS A 4 -10.08 4.31 3.73
CA LYS A 4 -9.13 4.53 4.82
C LYS A 4 -9.66 5.43 5.93
N HIS A 5 -10.47 6.42 5.57
CA HIS A 5 -11.13 7.33 6.53
C HIS A 5 -12.64 7.11 6.56
N GLY A 6 -13.09 5.99 5.99
CA GLY A 6 -14.50 5.67 5.86
C GLY A 6 -15.03 4.87 7.03
N THR A 7 -16.35 4.85 7.11
CA THR A 7 -17.16 4.07 8.06
C THR A 7 -17.36 2.62 7.58
N PRO A 8 -17.77 1.70 8.48
CA PRO A 8 -18.17 0.35 8.09
C PRO A 8 -19.30 0.32 7.03
N ASP A 9 -20.16 1.33 7.02
CA ASP A 9 -21.20 1.49 5.99
C ASP A 9 -20.62 1.79 4.61
N GLU A 10 -19.58 2.62 4.53
CA GLU A 10 -18.86 2.91 3.28
C GLU A 10 -18.12 1.68 2.77
N TRP A 11 -17.52 0.91 3.67
CA TRP A 11 -16.93 -0.38 3.34
C TRP A 11 -17.99 -1.33 2.76
N SER A 12 -19.15 -1.43 3.42
CA SER A 12 -20.26 -2.29 2.98
C SER A 12 -20.86 -1.86 1.65
N ARG A 13 -20.97 -0.55 1.38
CA ARG A 13 -21.39 -0.04 0.06
C ARG A 13 -20.41 -0.44 -1.04
N LEU A 14 -19.11 -0.35 -0.77
CA LEU A 14 -18.09 -0.72 -1.74
C LEU A 14 -18.04 -2.25 -1.96
N TRP A 15 -18.25 -3.05 -0.91
CA TRP A 15 -18.43 -4.51 -1.03
C TRP A 15 -19.62 -4.88 -1.92
N LYS A 16 -20.77 -4.22 -1.76
CA LYS A 16 -21.94 -4.45 -2.64
C LYS A 16 -21.63 -4.10 -4.10
N HIS A 17 -20.82 -3.08 -4.34
CA HIS A 17 -20.37 -2.76 -5.69
C HIS A 17 -19.47 -3.86 -6.28
N TYR A 18 -18.57 -4.45 -5.47
CA TYR A 18 -17.78 -5.62 -5.88
C TYR A 18 -18.65 -6.81 -6.31
N GLU A 19 -19.71 -7.09 -5.55
CA GLU A 19 -20.64 -8.17 -5.85
C GLU A 19 -21.47 -7.91 -7.12
N ALA A 20 -21.77 -6.65 -7.41
CA ALA A 20 -22.60 -6.25 -8.55
C ALA A 20 -21.85 -6.03 -9.87
N THR A 21 -20.56 -5.66 -9.83
CA THR A 21 -19.78 -5.39 -11.04
C THR A 21 -19.25 -6.68 -11.67
N ASP A 22 -19.30 -6.77 -13.00
CA ASP A 22 -18.68 -7.85 -13.78
C ASP A 22 -17.32 -7.46 -14.37
N LEU A 23 -16.92 -6.20 -14.24
CA LEU A 23 -15.67 -5.71 -14.80
C LEU A 23 -14.49 -6.13 -13.91
N ALA A 24 -13.59 -6.96 -14.45
CA ALA A 24 -12.46 -7.52 -13.71
C ALA A 24 -11.53 -6.45 -13.12
N SER A 25 -11.34 -5.33 -13.82
CA SER A 25 -10.53 -4.20 -13.33
C SER A 25 -11.18 -3.49 -12.15
N GLU A 26 -12.51 -3.32 -12.16
CA GLU A 26 -13.27 -2.78 -11.02
C GLU A 26 -13.21 -3.73 -9.82
N ARG A 27 -13.43 -5.04 -10.03
CA ARG A 27 -13.28 -6.04 -8.97
C ARG A 27 -11.91 -5.95 -8.29
N SER A 28 -10.84 -5.92 -9.09
CA SER A 28 -9.47 -5.78 -8.58
C SER A 28 -9.26 -4.46 -7.82
N ALA A 29 -9.77 -3.35 -8.35
CA ALA A 29 -9.64 -2.04 -7.70
C ALA A 29 -10.38 -1.99 -6.35
N VAL A 30 -11.60 -2.54 -6.30
CA VAL A 30 -12.39 -2.63 -5.09
C VAL A 30 -11.70 -3.49 -4.05
N LEU A 31 -11.22 -4.69 -4.41
CA LEU A 31 -10.54 -5.58 -3.47
C LEU A 31 -9.30 -4.92 -2.84
N ASN A 32 -8.53 -4.15 -3.62
CA ASN A 32 -7.42 -3.36 -3.06
C ASN A 32 -7.92 -2.27 -2.11
N ALA A 33 -8.95 -1.51 -2.50
CA ALA A 33 -9.45 -0.38 -1.72
C ALA A 33 -10.06 -0.80 -0.37
N LEU A 34 -10.77 -1.93 -0.33
CA LEU A 34 -11.38 -2.46 0.90
C LEU A 34 -10.35 -2.81 1.98
N GLY A 35 -9.13 -3.21 1.58
CA GLY A 35 -8.05 -3.52 2.51
C GLY A 35 -7.45 -2.30 3.19
N CYS A 36 -7.73 -1.08 2.71
CA CYS A 36 -7.24 0.16 3.32
C CYS A 36 -8.01 0.59 4.58
N SER A 37 -9.06 -0.15 5.00
CA SER A 37 -9.82 0.14 6.22
C SER A 37 -8.87 0.25 7.42
N GLN A 38 -9.22 1.07 8.41
CA GLN A 38 -8.48 1.15 9.68
C GLN A 38 -9.19 0.39 10.81
N ASP A 39 -10.38 -0.15 10.53
CA ASP A 39 -11.11 -0.98 11.47
C ASP A 39 -10.61 -2.44 11.44
N LYS A 40 -10.04 -2.89 12.56
CA LYS A 40 -9.42 -4.21 12.68
C LYS A 40 -10.43 -5.34 12.41
N ASP A 41 -11.65 -5.22 12.92
CA ASP A 41 -12.65 -6.29 12.79
C ASP A 41 -13.14 -6.41 11.35
N THR A 42 -13.35 -5.28 10.67
CA THR A 42 -13.61 -5.23 9.22
C THR A 42 -12.48 -5.91 8.44
N LEU A 43 -11.22 -5.60 8.74
CA LEU A 43 -10.06 -6.21 8.06
C LEU A 43 -9.94 -7.71 8.33
N TYR A 44 -10.21 -8.16 9.56
CA TYR A 44 -10.24 -9.58 9.90
C TYR A 44 -11.33 -10.32 9.13
N ASN A 45 -12.56 -9.78 9.13
CA ASN A 45 -13.69 -10.36 8.40
C ASN A 45 -13.45 -10.36 6.89
N TYR A 46 -12.80 -9.31 6.37
CA TYR A 46 -12.43 -9.23 4.97
C TYR A 46 -11.38 -10.29 4.60
N LEU A 47 -10.34 -10.47 5.42
CA LEU A 47 -9.36 -11.52 5.20
C LEU A 47 -10.01 -12.93 5.26
N ALA A 48 -10.99 -13.13 6.14
CA ALA A 48 -11.76 -14.37 6.23
C ALA A 48 -12.59 -14.71 4.98
N LYS A 49 -12.89 -13.73 4.11
CA LYS A 49 -13.58 -13.99 2.84
C LYS A 49 -12.82 -14.97 1.94
N ILE A 50 -11.49 -15.04 2.01
CA ILE A 50 -10.69 -15.97 1.17
C ILE A 50 -10.91 -17.44 1.53
N LEU A 51 -11.48 -17.73 2.70
CA LEU A 51 -11.81 -19.08 3.16
C LEU A 51 -13.30 -19.39 3.03
N ASP A 52 -14.11 -18.38 2.75
CA ASP A 52 -15.55 -18.51 2.61
C ASP A 52 -15.88 -18.84 1.14
N PRO A 53 -16.36 -20.07 0.84
CA PRO A 53 -16.74 -20.45 -0.52
C PRO A 53 -17.92 -19.64 -1.07
N HIS A 54 -18.63 -18.89 -0.23
CA HIS A 54 -19.75 -18.02 -0.59
C HIS A 54 -19.36 -16.54 -0.71
N SER A 55 -18.08 -16.19 -0.53
CA SER A 55 -17.61 -14.80 -0.53
C SER A 55 -17.61 -14.12 -1.90
N ASN A 56 -17.84 -14.86 -2.99
CA ASN A 56 -17.63 -14.45 -4.38
C ASN A 56 -16.18 -14.02 -4.72
N VAL A 57 -15.24 -14.10 -3.78
CA VAL A 57 -13.82 -13.85 -4.06
C VAL A 57 -13.25 -15.05 -4.80
N ARG A 58 -12.71 -14.80 -5.99
CA ARG A 58 -12.08 -15.85 -6.80
C ARG A 58 -10.75 -16.26 -6.17
N SER A 59 -10.40 -17.53 -6.26
CA SER A 59 -9.14 -18.07 -5.72
C SER A 59 -7.89 -17.33 -6.22
N GLN A 60 -7.88 -16.95 -7.50
CA GLN A 60 -6.82 -16.15 -8.13
C GLN A 60 -6.70 -14.71 -7.57
N ASP A 61 -7.76 -14.18 -6.96
CA ASP A 61 -7.81 -12.82 -6.41
C ASP A 61 -7.53 -12.80 -4.89
N HIS A 62 -7.41 -13.97 -4.23
CA HIS A 62 -7.12 -14.06 -2.79
C HIS A 62 -5.86 -13.27 -2.40
N TYR A 63 -4.82 -13.32 -3.23
CA TYR A 63 -3.58 -12.58 -2.97
C TYR A 63 -3.79 -11.06 -2.94
N ILE A 64 -4.76 -10.53 -3.70
CA ILE A 64 -5.12 -9.11 -3.66
C ILE A 64 -5.66 -8.76 -2.27
N VAL A 65 -6.57 -9.56 -1.73
CA VAL A 65 -7.14 -9.39 -0.38
C VAL A 65 -6.05 -9.47 0.67
N ILE A 66 -5.24 -10.53 0.63
CA ILE A 66 -4.14 -10.78 1.59
C ILE A 66 -3.19 -9.59 1.63
N ARG A 67 -2.69 -9.14 0.47
CA ARG A 67 -1.75 -8.01 0.39
C ARG A 67 -2.40 -6.70 0.82
N ALA A 68 -3.65 -6.45 0.44
CA ALA A 68 -4.34 -5.21 0.77
C ALA A 68 -4.57 -5.07 2.28
N VAL A 69 -5.02 -6.15 2.94
CA VAL A 69 -5.24 -6.17 4.40
C VAL A 69 -3.91 -6.09 5.15
N LEU A 70 -2.98 -7.00 4.87
CA LEU A 70 -1.75 -7.13 5.65
C LEU A 70 -0.71 -6.05 5.34
N GLY A 71 -0.95 -5.23 4.30
CA GLY A 71 -0.16 -4.05 4.01
C GLY A 71 -0.46 -2.84 4.90
N GLU A 72 -1.60 -2.82 5.60
CA GLU A 72 -1.97 -1.75 6.53
C GLU A 72 -1.57 -2.08 7.97
N LYS A 73 -1.19 -1.06 8.74
CA LYS A 73 -0.81 -1.22 10.16
C LYS A 73 -1.93 -1.86 10.99
N ALA A 74 -3.18 -1.43 10.76
CA ALA A 74 -4.36 -2.01 11.41
C ALA A 74 -4.58 -3.49 11.04
N GLY A 75 -4.16 -3.89 9.84
CA GLY A 75 -4.30 -5.25 9.34
C GLY A 75 -3.34 -6.25 9.97
N LEU A 76 -2.24 -5.81 10.59
CA LEU A 76 -1.30 -6.72 11.26
C LEU A 76 -1.97 -7.49 12.41
N ALA A 77 -2.74 -6.79 13.25
CA ALA A 77 -3.47 -7.41 14.36
C ALA A 77 -4.56 -8.37 13.85
N ALA A 78 -5.21 -8.04 12.72
CA ALA A 78 -6.13 -8.95 12.04
C ALA A 78 -5.40 -10.19 11.50
N GLY A 79 -4.19 -10.02 10.96
CA GLY A 79 -3.33 -11.09 10.45
C GLY A 79 -2.90 -12.10 11.50
N PHE A 80 -2.47 -11.64 12.69
CA PHE A 80 -2.17 -12.55 13.81
C PHE A 80 -3.40 -13.37 14.20
N GLN A 81 -4.55 -12.71 14.36
CA GLN A 81 -5.79 -13.38 14.71
C GLN A 81 -6.22 -14.38 13.63
N PHE A 82 -6.03 -14.02 12.36
CA PHE A 82 -6.35 -14.87 11.22
C PHE A 82 -5.49 -16.13 11.18
N LEU A 83 -4.17 -15.98 11.27
CA LEU A 83 -3.26 -17.14 11.36
C LEU A 83 -3.58 -18.03 12.56
N ASN A 84 -3.73 -17.44 13.75
CA ASN A 84 -4.03 -18.21 14.96
C ASN A 84 -5.33 -19.02 14.87
N LYS A 85 -6.31 -18.55 14.12
CA LYS A 85 -7.61 -19.22 13.98
C LYS A 85 -7.70 -20.19 12.81
N HIS A 86 -6.96 -19.94 11.73
CA HIS A 86 -7.24 -20.58 10.43
C HIS A 86 -6.04 -21.26 9.78
N ILE A 87 -4.87 -21.28 10.41
CA ILE A 87 -3.67 -21.91 9.83
C ILE A 87 -3.89 -23.38 9.45
N ASP A 88 -4.63 -24.15 10.26
CA ASP A 88 -4.96 -25.55 9.94
C ASP A 88 -5.90 -25.64 8.72
N SER A 89 -6.92 -24.79 8.64
CA SER A 89 -7.84 -24.76 7.48
C SER A 89 -7.12 -24.32 6.20
N LEU A 90 -6.17 -23.39 6.29
CA LEU A 90 -5.33 -22.98 5.17
C LEU A 90 -4.41 -24.11 4.72
N LEU A 91 -3.85 -24.88 5.67
CA LEU A 91 -3.05 -26.05 5.37
C LEU A 91 -3.88 -27.15 4.70
N ASP A 92 -5.12 -27.35 5.14
CA ASP A 92 -6.01 -28.33 4.52
C ASP A 92 -6.44 -27.89 3.11
N GLU A 93 -6.68 -26.60 2.89
CA GLU A 93 -6.94 -26.06 1.55
C GLU A 93 -5.74 -26.25 0.62
N ALA A 94 -4.52 -25.98 1.10
CA ALA A 94 -3.30 -26.17 0.34
C ALA A 94 -3.06 -27.63 -0.10
N LYS A 95 -3.59 -28.62 0.63
CA LYS A 95 -3.45 -30.05 0.28
C LYS A 95 -4.46 -30.54 -0.75
N LYS A 96 -5.58 -29.83 -0.96
CA LYS A 96 -6.67 -30.32 -1.82
C LYS A 96 -6.29 -30.31 -3.29
N ASP A 97 -5.54 -29.30 -3.71
CA ASP A 97 -5.15 -29.07 -5.10
C ASP A 97 -3.81 -28.34 -5.17
N GLU A 98 -2.76 -29.08 -5.56
CA GLU A 98 -1.40 -28.56 -5.73
C GLU A 98 -1.28 -27.51 -6.85
N THR A 99 -2.26 -27.43 -7.75
CA THR A 99 -2.32 -26.41 -8.80
C THR A 99 -3.03 -25.13 -8.35
N SER A 100 -3.68 -25.16 -7.18
CA SER A 100 -4.36 -24.01 -6.61
C SER A 100 -3.37 -23.01 -5.98
N PRO A 101 -3.72 -21.72 -5.87
CA PRO A 101 -2.87 -20.73 -5.23
C PRO A 101 -2.88 -20.83 -3.68
N ALA A 102 -3.52 -21.85 -3.09
CA ALA A 102 -3.75 -21.92 -1.64
C ALA A 102 -2.46 -22.00 -0.82
N GLU A 103 -1.49 -22.82 -1.25
CA GLU A 103 -0.18 -22.92 -0.58
C GLU A 103 0.57 -21.58 -0.63
N ASP A 104 0.62 -20.94 -1.81
CA ASP A 104 1.29 -19.66 -2.00
C ASP A 104 0.62 -18.53 -1.21
N ASN A 105 -0.71 -18.55 -1.12
CA ASN A 105 -1.49 -17.63 -0.29
C ASN A 105 -1.16 -17.81 1.19
N LEU A 106 -1.12 -19.05 1.70
CA LEU A 106 -0.74 -19.35 3.08
C LEU A 106 0.69 -18.85 3.38
N LYS A 107 1.66 -19.18 2.53
CA LYS A 107 3.04 -18.70 2.69
C LYS A 107 3.10 -17.17 2.65
N SER A 108 2.32 -16.54 1.79
CA SER A 108 2.22 -15.08 1.69
C SER A 108 1.65 -14.44 2.96
N ILE A 109 0.63 -15.04 3.57
CA ILE A 109 0.07 -14.56 4.85
C ILE A 109 1.13 -14.61 5.94
N VAL A 110 1.84 -15.75 6.09
CA VAL A 110 2.93 -15.90 7.06
C VAL A 110 4.01 -14.84 6.84
N ASN A 111 4.48 -14.70 5.60
CA ASN A 111 5.52 -13.73 5.23
C ASN A 111 5.07 -12.28 5.52
N LEU A 112 3.85 -11.90 5.16
CA LEU A 112 3.34 -10.54 5.30
C LEU A 112 3.05 -10.16 6.75
N VAL A 113 2.49 -11.09 7.54
CA VAL A 113 2.33 -10.88 8.99
C VAL A 113 3.70 -10.67 9.64
N GLY A 114 4.67 -11.54 9.36
CA GLY A 114 6.02 -11.36 9.90
C GLY A 114 6.71 -10.09 9.40
N SER A 115 6.42 -9.69 8.16
CA SER A 115 6.89 -8.41 7.60
C SER A 115 6.28 -7.18 8.29
N GLY A 116 5.17 -7.31 9.01
CA GLY A 116 4.60 -6.22 9.80
C GLY A 116 5.22 -6.05 11.19
N ILE A 117 5.87 -7.09 11.74
CA ILE A 117 6.36 -7.12 13.12
C ILE A 117 7.35 -5.99 13.41
N SER A 118 7.07 -5.22 14.45
CA SER A 118 7.85 -4.08 14.86
C SER A 118 8.14 -4.04 16.36
N THR A 119 7.58 -4.95 17.16
CA THR A 119 7.80 -4.99 18.61
C THR A 119 8.11 -6.40 19.08
N ASP A 120 8.74 -6.51 20.25
CA ASP A 120 9.02 -7.81 20.86
C ASP A 120 7.72 -8.56 21.19
N ASP A 121 6.67 -7.86 21.60
CA ASP A 121 5.34 -8.44 21.86
C ASP A 121 4.73 -9.05 20.60
N GLU A 122 4.77 -8.33 19.47
CA GLU A 122 4.32 -8.83 18.17
C GLU A 122 5.14 -10.05 17.73
N MET A 123 6.45 -10.05 17.96
CA MET A 123 7.32 -11.19 17.68
C MET A 123 6.96 -12.41 18.53
N GLN A 124 6.71 -12.23 19.83
CA GLN A 124 6.30 -13.30 20.72
C GLN A 124 4.95 -13.90 20.31
N ILE A 125 3.99 -13.06 19.93
CA ILE A 125 2.69 -13.51 19.40
C ILE A 125 2.91 -14.35 18.14
N PHE A 126 3.69 -13.86 17.19
CA PHE A 126 3.98 -14.56 15.93
C PHE A 126 4.66 -15.91 16.17
N SER A 127 5.68 -15.93 17.05
CA SER A 127 6.40 -17.15 17.43
C SER A 127 5.49 -18.17 18.09
N LYS A 128 4.62 -17.74 19.02
CA LYS A 128 3.65 -18.61 19.68
C LYS A 128 2.69 -19.25 18.69
N ILE A 129 2.19 -18.49 17.71
CA ILE A 129 1.27 -19.00 16.68
C ILE A 129 1.96 -20.07 15.80
N LEU A 130 3.22 -19.85 15.43
CA LEU A 130 3.91 -20.67 14.42
C LEU A 130 4.74 -21.82 14.99
N THR A 131 5.03 -21.82 16.29
CA THR A 131 5.80 -22.90 16.97
C THR A 131 5.27 -24.31 16.67
N PRO A 132 3.95 -24.58 16.67
CA PRO A 132 3.43 -25.91 16.32
C PRO A 132 3.76 -26.36 14.89
N TYR A 133 4.07 -25.41 14.00
CA TYR A 133 4.27 -25.63 12.57
C TYR A 133 5.73 -25.54 12.13
N ASN A 134 6.69 -25.35 13.05
CA ASN A 134 8.10 -25.17 12.73
C ASN A 134 8.72 -26.36 11.96
N ALA A 135 8.20 -27.57 12.16
CA ALA A 135 8.61 -28.77 11.45
C ALA A 135 7.68 -29.14 10.28
N HIS A 136 6.66 -28.32 9.98
CA HIS A 136 5.70 -28.63 8.93
C HIS A 136 6.37 -28.53 7.54
N PRO A 137 6.22 -29.53 6.64
CA PRO A 137 6.91 -29.55 5.34
C PRO A 137 6.67 -28.31 4.48
N LEU A 138 5.42 -27.81 4.45
CA LEU A 138 5.06 -26.62 3.65
C LEU A 138 5.49 -25.29 4.28
N LEU A 139 5.68 -25.24 5.61
CA LEU A 139 5.82 -23.97 6.34
C LEU A 139 7.18 -23.75 6.97
N SER A 140 7.91 -24.81 7.35
CA SER A 140 9.20 -24.72 8.06
C SER A 140 10.17 -23.72 7.43
N GLY A 141 10.38 -23.81 6.10
CA GLY A 141 11.24 -22.87 5.37
C GLY A 141 10.73 -21.42 5.39
N THR A 142 9.42 -21.24 5.21
CA THR A 142 8.77 -19.92 5.24
C THR A 142 8.84 -19.29 6.63
N ILE A 143 8.56 -20.07 7.68
CA ILE A 143 8.60 -19.62 9.07
C ILE A 143 10.02 -19.20 9.44
N ASN A 144 11.01 -20.07 9.20
CA ASN A 144 12.42 -19.77 9.52
C ASN A 144 12.89 -18.50 8.81
N LYS A 145 12.64 -18.40 7.50
CA LYS A 145 13.00 -17.21 6.73
C LYS A 145 12.33 -15.95 7.30
N THR A 146 11.04 -16.03 7.59
CA THR A 146 10.27 -14.87 8.08
C THR A 146 10.74 -14.42 9.45
N MET A 147 10.99 -15.35 10.37
CA MET A 147 11.51 -15.06 11.71
C MET A 147 12.89 -14.39 11.63
N THR A 148 13.79 -14.92 10.80
CA THR A 148 15.12 -14.33 10.60
C THR A 148 15.02 -12.89 10.08
N VAL A 149 14.24 -12.66 9.01
CA VAL A 149 14.08 -11.32 8.42
C VAL A 149 13.45 -10.34 9.42
N ALA A 150 12.45 -10.78 10.18
CA ALA A 150 11.81 -9.94 11.18
C ALA A 150 12.78 -9.58 12.32
N ASN A 151 13.58 -10.53 12.81
CA ASN A 151 14.63 -10.28 13.81
C ASN A 151 15.70 -9.32 13.29
N ASP A 152 16.21 -9.54 12.08
CA ASP A 152 17.23 -8.68 11.47
C ASP A 152 16.74 -7.23 11.32
N ARG A 153 15.48 -7.06 10.90
CA ARG A 153 14.86 -5.74 10.82
C ARG A 153 14.72 -5.07 12.18
N MET A 154 14.30 -5.80 13.21
CA MET A 154 14.18 -5.25 14.56
C MET A 154 15.55 -4.84 15.11
N LYS A 155 16.59 -5.65 14.87
CA LYS A 155 17.97 -5.32 15.22
C LYS A 155 18.42 -4.03 14.52
N PHE A 156 18.28 -3.96 13.20
CA PHE A 156 18.61 -2.77 12.42
C PHE A 156 17.90 -1.53 12.97
N ARG A 157 16.60 -1.62 13.24
CA ARG A 157 15.84 -0.50 13.81
C ARG A 157 16.41 -0.10 15.17
N ASN A 158 16.65 -1.05 16.07
CA ASN A 158 17.14 -0.74 17.42
C ASN A 158 18.52 -0.06 17.38
N GLU A 159 19.38 -0.45 16.42
CA GLU A 159 20.72 0.13 16.24
C GLU A 159 20.69 1.52 15.57
N HIS A 160 19.72 1.80 14.69
CA HIS A 160 19.76 2.98 13.82
C HIS A 160 18.62 3.98 14.00
N GLN A 161 17.53 3.64 14.70
CA GLN A 161 16.32 4.47 14.78
C GLN A 161 16.61 5.86 15.34
N VAL A 162 17.42 5.97 16.40
CA VAL A 162 17.74 7.26 17.03
C VAL A 162 18.54 8.15 16.07
N ALA A 163 19.54 7.60 15.40
CA ALA A 163 20.37 8.33 14.45
C ALA A 163 19.55 8.78 13.23
N LEU A 164 18.69 7.90 12.69
CA LEU A 164 17.79 8.24 11.59
C LEU A 164 16.79 9.33 12.00
N GLN A 165 16.20 9.24 13.19
CA GLN A 165 15.27 10.24 13.70
C GLN A 165 15.96 11.61 13.86
N ALA A 166 17.17 11.63 14.42
CA ALA A 166 17.96 12.85 14.53
C ALA A 166 18.27 13.45 13.15
N TRP A 167 18.67 12.61 12.20
CA TRP A 167 18.93 13.05 10.83
C TRP A 167 17.69 13.63 10.17
N PHE A 168 16.52 12.97 10.26
CA PHE A 168 15.28 13.50 9.69
C PHE A 168 14.89 14.83 10.33
N ASN A 169 14.93 14.95 11.66
CA ASN A 169 14.56 16.19 12.36
C ASN A 169 15.44 17.39 11.97
N LEU A 170 16.72 17.16 11.63
CA LEU A 170 17.63 18.21 11.19
C LEU A 170 17.43 18.60 9.72
N ASN A 171 16.86 17.70 8.91
CA ASN A 171 16.76 17.85 7.47
C ASN A 171 15.31 18.03 6.97
N THR A 172 14.31 18.05 7.85
CA THR A 172 12.94 18.44 7.52
C THR A 172 12.79 19.95 7.72
N PRO A 173 12.52 20.73 6.66
CA PRO A 173 12.28 22.17 6.81
C PRO A 173 11.05 22.38 7.70
N SER A 174 11.17 23.25 8.72
CA SER A 174 10.05 23.61 9.58
C SER A 174 8.90 24.20 8.75
N THR A 175 7.77 23.50 8.70
CA THR A 175 6.49 23.99 8.16
C THR A 175 5.78 24.91 9.15
N THR A 176 6.52 25.81 9.81
CA THR A 176 5.88 26.91 10.52
C THR A 176 5.44 27.93 9.45
N PRO A 177 4.13 28.15 9.24
CA PRO A 177 3.70 29.24 8.37
C PRO A 177 4.20 30.54 9.01
N SER A 178 5.06 31.25 8.29
CA SER A 178 5.52 32.58 8.69
C SER A 178 4.28 33.46 8.92
N PRO A 179 4.14 34.16 10.06
CA PRO A 179 3.01 35.03 10.28
C PRO A 179 2.98 36.08 9.16
N ALA A 180 1.87 36.10 8.42
CA ALA A 180 1.66 37.00 7.30
C ALA A 180 2.02 38.43 7.70
N THR A 181 3.07 38.98 7.10
CA THR A 181 3.41 40.40 7.25
C THR A 181 2.24 41.21 6.72
N THR A 182 1.51 41.85 7.63
CA THR A 182 0.42 42.77 7.30
C THR A 182 0.99 43.87 6.39
N PRO A 183 0.43 44.12 5.19
CA PRO A 183 0.94 45.17 4.33
C PRO A 183 0.68 46.53 4.96
N ARG A 184 1.75 47.34 5.04
CA ARG A 184 1.73 48.75 5.46
C ARG A 184 0.83 49.56 4.51
N PRO A 185 0.01 50.50 5.00
CA PRO A 185 -0.88 51.29 4.15
C PRO A 185 -0.08 52.09 3.11
N THR A 186 -0.52 52.01 1.85
CA THR A 186 0.03 52.75 0.71
C THR A 186 -0.35 54.22 0.85
N GLU A 187 0.65 55.10 0.89
CA GLU A 187 0.48 56.54 0.79
C GLU A 187 0.07 56.90 -0.64
N VAL A 188 -1.05 57.62 -0.76
CA VAL A 188 -1.66 58.02 -2.03
C VAL A 188 -1.01 59.31 -2.51
N THR A 189 -0.40 59.29 -3.70
CA THR A 189 -0.13 60.52 -4.46
C THR A 189 -0.66 60.37 -5.88
N SER A 190 -1.54 61.31 -6.25
CA SER A 190 -2.28 61.41 -7.51
C SER A 190 -1.45 62.04 -8.66
N PRO A 191 -1.97 62.03 -9.91
CA PRO A 191 -1.20 62.01 -11.16
C PRO A 191 -1.02 63.40 -11.79
N ASP A 192 -0.06 63.55 -12.73
CA ASP A 192 -0.38 63.79 -14.16
C ASP A 192 0.87 63.85 -15.08
N VAL A 193 0.59 63.74 -16.39
CA VAL A 193 1.27 64.27 -17.59
C VAL A 193 1.74 63.22 -18.64
N PRO A 194 1.45 63.41 -19.95
CA PRO A 194 1.22 62.34 -20.94
C PRO A 194 2.31 62.14 -22.03
N THR A 195 2.06 61.09 -22.83
CA THR A 195 2.82 60.35 -23.87
C THR A 195 3.30 61.14 -25.11
N PRO A 196 4.20 60.58 -25.97
CA PRO A 196 3.80 60.22 -27.36
C PRO A 196 4.55 58.94 -27.93
N PRO A 197 4.42 58.49 -29.21
CA PRO A 197 3.89 57.17 -29.64
C PRO A 197 4.94 56.25 -30.36
N PRO A 198 4.56 55.05 -30.91
CA PRO A 198 5.46 53.90 -31.10
C PRO A 198 6.04 53.72 -32.52
N GLY A 199 7.06 52.85 -32.64
CA GLY A 199 7.66 52.36 -33.90
C GLY A 199 7.91 50.84 -33.91
N PRO A 200 8.10 50.21 -35.09
CA PRO A 200 7.45 48.92 -35.40
C PRO A 200 8.36 47.68 -35.49
N GLY A 201 7.76 46.53 -35.15
CA GLY A 201 7.89 45.24 -35.85
C GLY A 201 9.19 44.43 -35.70
N GLN A 202 9.09 43.16 -35.31
CA GLN A 202 9.20 42.05 -36.27
C GLN A 202 8.95 40.67 -35.65
N SER A 203 8.42 39.82 -36.51
CA SER A 203 8.02 38.41 -36.38
C SER A 203 9.21 37.47 -36.59
N THR A 204 9.24 36.31 -35.91
CA THR A 204 9.90 35.10 -36.42
C THR A 204 9.15 33.81 -36.07
N THR A 205 9.16 32.94 -37.08
CA THR A 205 8.41 31.70 -37.35
C THR A 205 9.10 30.45 -36.74
N PRO A 206 8.42 29.28 -36.61
CA PRO A 206 8.99 28.07 -35.98
C PRO A 206 9.81 27.19 -36.95
N GLY A 207 10.84 26.52 -36.42
CA GLY A 207 11.65 25.52 -37.12
C GLY A 207 11.27 24.06 -36.82
N PRO A 208 11.76 23.09 -37.62
CA PRO A 208 10.99 21.92 -38.04
C PRO A 208 11.38 20.57 -37.41
N LYS A 209 10.46 19.60 -37.57
CA LYS A 209 10.60 18.15 -37.34
C LYS A 209 11.44 17.49 -38.45
N PRO A 210 12.16 16.40 -38.14
CA PRO A 210 12.27 15.30 -39.08
C PRO A 210 11.86 13.93 -38.49
N SER A 211 11.43 13.09 -39.42
CA SER A 211 11.00 11.69 -39.29
C SER A 211 12.11 10.77 -39.81
N GLY A 212 12.22 9.55 -39.30
CA GLY A 212 13.05 8.50 -39.89
C GLY A 212 13.03 7.20 -39.07
N ALA A 213 12.49 6.14 -39.68
CA ALA A 213 12.22 4.84 -39.08
C ALA A 213 13.42 3.87 -39.08
N ALA A 214 13.42 2.90 -38.16
CA ALA A 214 14.05 1.60 -38.34
C ALA A 214 13.33 0.54 -37.47
N SER A 215 13.13 -0.65 -38.04
CA SER A 215 12.34 -1.76 -37.52
C SER A 215 13.08 -2.66 -36.51
N THR A 216 12.25 -3.49 -35.86
CA THR A 216 12.45 -4.89 -35.41
C THR A 216 12.67 -5.18 -33.93
N VAL A 217 12.05 -6.31 -33.54
CA VAL A 217 12.11 -7.14 -32.32
C VAL A 217 10.92 -6.96 -31.35
N LEU A 218 9.94 -7.88 -31.52
CA LEU A 218 8.97 -8.23 -30.48
C LEU A 218 9.70 -8.88 -29.31
N THR A 219 9.69 -8.24 -28.15
CA THR A 219 9.81 -8.91 -26.86
C THR A 219 8.66 -8.46 -25.97
N SER A 220 7.88 -9.42 -25.51
CA SER A 220 6.77 -9.22 -24.57
C SER A 220 7.27 -8.55 -23.30
N GLY A 221 6.79 -7.33 -23.04
CA GLY A 221 7.09 -6.60 -21.82
C GLY A 221 6.09 -5.47 -21.60
N LEU A 222 4.99 -5.76 -20.89
CA LEU A 222 4.16 -4.83 -20.12
C LEU A 222 3.26 -5.72 -19.23
N LEU A 223 3.32 -5.66 -17.90
CA LEU A 223 2.80 -4.56 -17.09
C LEU A 223 3.52 -4.53 -15.73
N VAL A 224 4.39 -3.54 -15.53
CA VAL A 224 4.71 -3.03 -14.18
C VAL A 224 4.13 -1.63 -14.11
N ALA A 225 2.85 -1.52 -13.77
CA ALA A 225 2.19 -0.25 -13.56
C ALA A 225 0.96 -0.41 -12.64
N THR A 226 1.16 -0.80 -11.38
CA THR A 226 0.12 -0.64 -10.34
C THR A 226 0.62 -0.58 -8.89
N VAL A 227 1.89 -0.21 -8.65
CA VAL A 227 2.44 -0.17 -7.26
C VAL A 227 2.27 1.21 -6.58
N LEU A 228 1.71 2.23 -7.24
CA LEU A 228 1.83 3.62 -6.75
C LEU A 228 0.67 4.19 -5.91
N ILE A 229 -0.30 3.39 -5.46
CA ILE A 229 -1.48 3.95 -4.75
C ILE A 229 -1.36 3.89 -3.22
N CYS A 230 -0.62 2.93 -2.63
CA CYS A 230 -0.47 2.86 -1.16
C CYS A 230 0.84 3.45 -0.61
N VAL A 231 1.93 3.48 -1.39
CA VAL A 231 3.24 3.94 -0.89
C VAL A 231 3.36 5.48 -0.88
N ARG A 232 2.59 6.17 -1.72
CA ARG A 232 2.77 7.62 -1.96
C ARG A 232 2.41 8.53 -0.78
N ASN A 233 1.70 8.05 0.24
CA ASN A 233 1.27 8.87 1.38
C ASN A 233 2.18 8.78 2.62
N LYS A 234 3.24 7.97 2.63
CA LYS A 234 4.23 8.01 3.73
C LYS A 234 5.20 9.19 3.66
N LEU A 235 5.24 9.92 2.55
CA LEU A 235 6.07 11.13 2.36
C LEU A 235 5.27 12.45 2.44
N ALA A 236 3.95 12.40 2.61
CA ALA A 236 3.09 13.59 2.68
C ALA A 236 2.51 13.85 4.09
N ALA A 237 2.92 13.06 5.08
CA ALA A 237 2.44 13.17 6.48
C ALA A 237 3.59 13.21 7.50
N LEU A 238 4.78 13.67 7.06
CA LEU A 238 5.90 14.08 7.92
C LEU A 238 6.28 15.51 7.57
#